data_AF-A0A7N2LYQ1-F1
#
_entry.id   AF-A0A7N2LYQ1-F1
#
_cell.length_a   1.000
_cell.length_b   1.000
_cell.length_c   1.000
_cell.angle_alpha   90.00
_cell.angle_beta   90.00
_cell.angle_gamma   90.00
#
_symmetry.space_group_name_H-M   'P 1'
#
loop_
_entity.id
_entity.type
_entity.pdbx_description
1 polymer ?
#
loop_
_entity_poly.entity_id
_entity_poly.type
_entity_poly.pdbx_seq_one_letter_code
_entity_poly.pdbx_strand_id
1 'polypeptide(L)'
;MMEADVGMIIHDNKNNEENVEDQTQMPLLVYVSRERRPSCPHLFKAGALNTLLRVSGVISNGPYLLVLDCDMYCNDPTSARQAMCFHLDSQLSHSLAFVQYPQIFYNISKNDIYDGQARSAYKWQGMDGLRGPLLSGTGFYLKRKALYGKPNQEGMPEKNFGTSSKFIYSLKGNNEQFIGFSYDCLLESTFTGYLLHCKGWISVYLYPKRPCFLGCTTIDMKDGMVQLMKWSSNLVQVGLSKFSPLTYGVSKMSVLQSMCYGYFTFSSFLSVALLLYGTVPQVCLLNGIPLYPKVSDPWFAVFVAIYTSSLFQHLYEVLSSDGSIMTWWNEQRIWMIKSISGSLFGVLDAIMKCLGKKKVNLSLTNKAVDKEKFEKYEKGKFDFEGAAIFMVPLLILVVLNIVCFFCGLRRVVIEKSLEEMFGQVFLSFFILILSYPILEEMVKKGKGK
;
A
#
# COMPACT_ATOMS: atom_id res chain seq x y z
N MET A 1 -7.57 -24.87 24.74
CA MET A 1 -7.69 -25.38 23.36
C MET A 1 -6.27 -25.50 22.82
N MET A 2 -5.68 -26.69 22.84
CA MET A 2 -4.35 -26.93 22.28
C MET A 2 -4.48 -26.89 20.75
N GLU A 3 -3.84 -25.90 20.12
CA GLU A 3 -3.56 -25.94 18.67
C GLU A 3 -2.51 -27.03 18.48
N ALA A 4 -2.85 -28.12 17.79
CA ALA A 4 -1.85 -29.08 17.33
C ALA A 4 -1.21 -28.48 16.08
N ASP A 5 -0.24 -27.60 16.28
CA ASP A 5 0.58 -27.10 15.17
C ASP A 5 1.51 -28.24 14.72
N VAL A 6 1.42 -28.63 13.45
CA VAL A 6 2.33 -29.63 12.88
C VAL A 6 3.59 -28.88 12.45
N GLY A 7 4.65 -29.01 13.25
CA GLY A 7 5.99 -28.62 12.89
C GLY A 7 6.73 -29.82 12.29
N MET A 8 7.19 -29.70 11.06
CA MET A 8 8.08 -30.68 10.42
C MET A 8 9.43 -30.00 10.20
N ILE A 9 10.48 -30.60 10.75
CA ILE A 9 11.85 -30.20 10.46
C ILE A 9 12.20 -30.77 9.08
N ILE A 10 12.42 -29.90 8.10
CA ILE A 10 12.76 -30.31 6.73
C ILE A 10 14.27 -30.54 6.61
N HIS A 11 15.07 -29.77 7.34
CA HIS A 11 16.52 -29.87 7.31
C HIS A 11 17.11 -29.55 8.69
N ASP A 12 17.88 -30.48 9.25
CA ASP A 12 18.62 -30.32 10.51
C ASP A 12 19.98 -31.01 10.40
N ASN A 13 21.03 -30.35 10.91
CA ASN A 13 22.40 -30.85 10.86
C ASN A 13 22.66 -31.98 11.88
N LYS A 14 21.69 -32.31 12.74
CA LYS A 14 21.85 -33.34 13.77
C LYS A 14 22.02 -34.78 13.27
N ASN A 15 21.70 -35.07 12.00
CA ASN A 15 21.78 -36.43 11.44
C ASN A 15 23.02 -36.71 10.57
N ASN A 16 23.94 -35.75 10.41
CA ASN A 16 25.18 -35.96 9.65
C ASN A 16 26.32 -36.33 10.62
N GLU A 17 26.39 -37.60 11.03
CA GLU A 17 27.51 -38.16 11.81
C GLU A 17 28.76 -38.50 10.96
N GLU A 18 28.74 -38.22 9.65
CA GLU A 18 29.91 -38.45 8.81
C GLU A 18 30.82 -37.21 8.77
N ASN A 19 32.01 -37.37 9.36
CA ASN A 19 33.15 -36.45 9.30
C ASN A 19 33.50 -36.09 7.85
N VAL A 20 32.94 -34.99 7.35
CA VAL A 20 33.46 -34.30 6.17
C VAL A 20 33.75 -32.86 6.59
N GLU A 21 35.02 -32.59 6.91
CA GLU A 21 35.54 -31.30 7.41
C GLU A 21 35.33 -30.10 6.47
N ASP A 22 34.67 -30.30 5.31
CA ASP A 22 34.47 -29.30 4.26
C ASP A 22 32.99 -29.08 3.86
N GLN A 23 32.01 -29.69 4.53
CA GLN A 23 30.60 -29.41 4.26
C GLN A 23 30.11 -28.16 5.00
N THR A 24 29.74 -27.12 4.25
CA THR A 24 29.11 -25.92 4.79
C THR A 24 27.78 -26.31 5.46
N GLN A 25 27.70 -26.14 6.79
CA GLN A 25 26.47 -26.40 7.54
C GLN A 25 25.34 -25.50 7.03
N MET A 26 24.25 -26.14 6.62
CA MET A 26 23.08 -25.45 6.10
C MET A 26 22.16 -24.99 7.26
N PRO A 27 21.46 -23.84 7.14
CA PRO A 27 20.55 -23.38 8.17
C PRO A 27 19.36 -24.33 8.40
N LEU A 28 18.92 -24.47 9.66
CA LEU A 28 17.71 -25.21 10.04
C LEU A 28 16.47 -24.68 9.30
N LEU A 29 15.78 -25.57 8.58
CA LEU A 29 14.52 -25.26 7.91
C LEU A 29 13.36 -25.97 8.59
N VAL A 30 12.42 -25.18 9.13
CA VAL A 30 11.23 -25.68 9.80
C VAL A 30 9.99 -25.31 8.99
N TYR A 31 9.23 -26.32 8.59
CA TYR A 31 7.89 -26.14 8.04
C TYR A 31 6.85 -26.18 9.14
N VAL A 32 5.97 -25.19 9.16
CA VAL A 32 4.90 -25.09 10.15
C VAL A 32 3.57 -24.98 9.43
N SER A 33 2.69 -25.94 9.68
CA SER A 33 1.29 -25.87 9.29
C SER A 33 0.42 -25.77 10.53
N ARG A 34 -0.42 -24.74 10.55
CA ARG A 34 -1.37 -24.52 11.64
C ARG A 34 -2.69 -25.22 11.39
N GLU A 35 -3.28 -25.72 12.46
CA GLU A 35 -4.60 -26.33 12.43
C GLU A 35 -5.67 -25.31 11.97
N ARG A 36 -6.62 -25.75 11.13
CA ARG A 36 -7.80 -24.94 10.75
C ARG A 36 -9.08 -25.68 11.13
N ARG A 37 -9.95 -25.01 11.89
CA ARG A 37 -11.28 -25.52 12.24
C ARG A 37 -12.36 -24.62 11.64
N PRO A 38 -13.44 -25.17 11.06
CA PRO A 38 -14.51 -24.38 10.45
C PRO A 38 -15.14 -23.33 11.38
N SER A 39 -15.20 -23.61 12.68
CA SER A 39 -15.81 -22.73 13.69
C SER A 39 -14.87 -21.62 14.22
N CYS A 40 -13.60 -21.60 13.81
CA CYS A 40 -12.58 -20.72 14.38
C CYS A 40 -12.02 -19.76 13.31
N PRO A 41 -12.15 -18.43 13.48
CA PRO A 41 -11.54 -17.46 12.58
C PRO A 41 -10.02 -17.63 12.57
N HIS A 42 -9.43 -17.80 11.38
CA HIS A 42 -8.00 -18.06 11.25
C HIS A 42 -7.16 -16.79 11.17
N LEU A 43 -7.74 -15.58 11.13
CA LEU A 43 -6.99 -14.30 11.23
C LEU A 43 -5.88 -14.11 10.17
N PHE A 44 -6.10 -14.65 8.96
CA PHE A 44 -5.24 -14.50 7.77
C PHE A 44 -3.71 -14.56 8.06
N LYS A 45 -2.95 -13.58 7.54
CA LYS A 45 -1.48 -13.49 7.64
C LYS A 45 -1.02 -13.22 9.07
N ALA A 46 -1.72 -12.37 9.81
CA ALA A 46 -1.43 -12.09 11.22
C ALA A 46 -1.41 -13.38 12.07
N GLY A 47 -2.41 -14.24 11.88
CA GLY A 47 -2.50 -15.52 12.59
C GLY A 47 -1.31 -16.43 12.28
N ALA A 48 -0.89 -16.49 11.02
CA ALA A 48 0.29 -17.26 10.63
C ALA A 48 1.58 -16.70 11.24
N LEU A 49 1.80 -15.37 11.17
CA LEU A 49 2.98 -14.72 11.73
C LEU A 49 3.07 -14.92 13.26
N ASN A 50 1.94 -14.81 13.97
CA ASN A 50 1.91 -15.04 15.42
C ASN A 50 2.12 -16.52 15.79
N THR A 51 1.65 -17.48 14.98
CA THR A 51 2.00 -18.90 15.18
C THR A 51 3.50 -19.12 14.97
N LEU A 52 4.08 -18.60 13.89
CA LEU A 52 5.53 -18.66 13.64
C LEU A 52 6.34 -17.99 14.76
N LEU A 53 5.84 -16.88 15.32
CA LEU A 53 6.47 -16.21 16.47
C LEU A 53 6.56 -17.13 17.69
N ARG A 54 5.49 -17.89 17.99
CA ARG A 54 5.47 -18.86 19.10
C ARG A 54 6.38 -20.05 18.84
N VAL A 55 6.23 -20.68 17.68
CA VAL A 55 7.01 -21.87 17.31
C VAL A 55 8.50 -21.55 17.28
N SER A 56 8.90 -20.44 16.66
CA SER A 56 10.31 -20.00 16.65
C SER A 56 10.82 -19.67 18.05
N GLY A 57 9.97 -19.21 18.98
CA GLY A 57 10.33 -18.95 20.37
C GLY A 57 10.75 -20.22 21.13
N VAL A 58 10.20 -21.39 20.76
CA VAL A 58 10.56 -22.69 21.34
C VAL A 58 11.76 -23.32 20.62
N ILE A 59 11.83 -23.20 19.30
CA ILE A 59 12.85 -23.89 18.48
C ILE A 59 14.20 -23.20 18.55
N SER A 60 14.28 -21.90 18.24
CA SER A 60 15.55 -21.17 18.11
C SER A 60 15.64 -19.94 19.01
N ASN A 61 14.50 -19.42 19.47
CA ASN A 61 14.36 -18.20 20.27
C ASN A 61 15.14 -16.98 19.71
N GLY A 62 15.26 -16.90 18.38
CA GLY A 62 16.05 -15.84 17.72
C GLY A 62 15.56 -14.43 18.10
N PRO A 63 16.44 -13.48 18.48
CA PRO A 63 16.05 -12.15 18.95
C PRO A 63 15.52 -11.22 17.85
N TYR A 64 15.82 -11.55 16.58
CA TYR A 64 15.41 -10.80 15.40
C TYR A 64 14.65 -11.71 14.44
N LEU A 65 13.68 -11.12 13.75
CA LEU A 65 12.79 -11.82 12.82
C LEU A 65 12.86 -11.14 11.46
N LEU A 66 13.17 -11.90 10.41
CA LEU A 66 12.97 -11.47 9.04
C LEU A 66 11.58 -11.91 8.58
N VAL A 67 10.78 -10.97 8.07
CA VAL A 67 9.49 -11.28 7.45
C VAL A 67 9.58 -11.02 5.95
N LEU A 68 9.30 -12.06 5.16
CA LEU A 68 9.26 -12.02 3.70
C LEU A 68 7.97 -12.66 3.19
N ASP A 69 7.38 -12.03 2.19
CA ASP A 69 6.30 -12.62 1.40
C ASP A 69 6.85 -13.61 0.36
N CYS A 70 6.00 -14.54 -0.09
CA CYS A 70 6.40 -15.60 -1.02
C CYS A 70 6.78 -15.09 -2.42
N ASP A 71 6.36 -13.89 -2.77
CA ASP A 71 6.69 -13.19 -4.01
C ASP A 71 7.94 -12.31 -3.88
N MET A 72 8.64 -12.37 -2.75
CA MET A 72 9.86 -11.61 -2.44
C MET A 72 11.03 -12.55 -2.15
N TYR A 73 12.20 -12.26 -2.74
CA TYR A 73 13.44 -12.98 -2.45
C TYR A 73 14.56 -12.03 -2.03
N CYS A 74 15.55 -12.58 -1.31
CA CYS A 74 16.75 -11.88 -0.91
C CYS A 74 17.70 -11.76 -2.11
N ASN A 75 17.86 -10.54 -2.62
CA ASN A 75 18.77 -10.24 -3.73
C ASN A 75 20.18 -9.86 -3.26
N ASP A 76 20.32 -9.28 -2.06
CA ASP A 76 21.62 -9.02 -1.44
C ASP A 76 21.78 -9.86 -0.16
N PRO A 77 22.68 -10.86 -0.14
CA PRO A 77 22.86 -11.74 1.01
C PRO A 77 23.39 -11.02 2.26
N THR A 78 23.85 -9.76 2.13
CA THR A 78 24.33 -8.95 3.25
C THR A 78 23.21 -8.19 3.97
N SER A 79 21.96 -8.31 3.54
CA SER A 79 20.79 -7.64 4.13
C SER A 79 20.64 -7.85 5.64
N ALA A 80 20.91 -9.06 6.14
CA ALA A 80 20.89 -9.33 7.57
C ALA A 80 21.98 -8.54 8.30
N ARG A 81 23.23 -8.58 7.78
CA ARG A 81 24.36 -7.84 8.36
C ARG A 81 24.09 -6.34 8.39
N GLN A 82 23.58 -5.77 7.31
CA GLN A 82 23.25 -4.34 7.22
C GLN A 82 22.17 -3.95 8.25
N ALA A 83 21.12 -4.77 8.41
CA ALA A 83 20.09 -4.49 9.42
C ALA A 83 20.63 -4.62 10.85
N MET A 84 21.56 -5.55 11.10
CA MET A 84 22.18 -5.72 12.41
C MET A 84 23.04 -4.52 12.82
N CYS A 85 23.61 -3.76 11.88
CA CYS A 85 24.32 -2.52 12.20
C CYS A 85 23.44 -1.54 12.98
N PHE A 86 22.15 -1.45 12.69
CA PHE A 86 21.20 -0.60 13.44
C PHE A 86 20.69 -1.26 14.71
N HIS A 87 20.40 -2.56 14.67
CA HIS A 87 19.87 -3.29 15.82
C HIS A 87 20.89 -3.50 16.94
N LEU A 88 22.19 -3.49 16.62
CA LEU A 88 23.28 -3.63 17.57
C LEU A 88 23.97 -2.29 17.88
N ASP A 89 23.53 -1.19 17.27
CA ASP A 89 24.04 0.14 17.60
C ASP A 89 23.67 0.52 19.04
N SER A 90 24.67 0.95 19.80
CA SER A 90 24.52 1.26 21.24
C SER A 90 23.51 2.37 21.54
N GLN A 91 23.31 3.31 20.60
CA GLN A 91 22.41 4.45 20.79
C GLN A 91 20.98 4.10 20.34
N LEU A 92 20.84 3.41 19.20
CA LEU A 92 19.55 3.13 18.58
C LEU A 92 18.90 1.86 19.12
N SER A 93 19.67 0.84 19.50
CA SER A 93 19.15 -0.50 19.81
C SER A 93 18.03 -0.47 20.84
N HIS A 94 18.20 0.27 21.92
CA HIS A 94 17.24 0.29 23.03
C HIS A 94 15.82 0.73 22.62
N SER A 95 15.70 1.57 21.59
CA SER A 95 14.43 2.10 21.07
C SER A 95 14.03 1.58 19.69
N LEU A 96 14.89 0.85 18.98
CA LEU A 96 14.64 0.37 17.62
C LEU A 96 13.78 -0.90 17.60
N ALA A 97 12.61 -0.82 16.95
CA ALA A 97 11.74 -1.96 16.71
C ALA A 97 12.08 -2.70 15.43
N PHE A 98 12.24 -2.01 14.30
CA PHE A 98 12.49 -2.68 13.02
C PHE A 98 13.29 -1.83 12.04
N VAL A 99 13.96 -2.53 11.12
CA VAL A 99 14.61 -1.97 9.92
C VAL A 99 13.80 -2.41 8.71
N GLN A 100 13.23 -1.46 7.98
CA GLN A 100 12.41 -1.69 6.77
C GLN A 100 13.24 -1.37 5.52
N TYR A 101 13.23 -2.29 4.56
CA TYR A 101 13.79 -2.05 3.23
C TYR A 101 12.71 -1.61 2.22
N PRO A 102 13.07 -0.89 1.14
CA PRO A 102 12.14 -0.61 0.05
C PRO A 102 11.58 -1.90 -0.55
N GLN A 103 10.29 -1.88 -0.92
CA GLN A 103 9.74 -2.90 -1.81
C GLN A 103 10.11 -2.54 -3.26
N ILE A 104 10.89 -3.39 -3.91
CA ILE A 104 11.37 -3.20 -5.28
C ILE A 104 10.99 -4.43 -6.10
N PHE A 105 10.54 -4.22 -7.33
CA PHE A 105 10.00 -5.28 -8.17
C PHE A 105 10.85 -5.52 -9.41
N TYR A 106 11.06 -6.78 -9.80
CA TYR A 106 11.92 -7.15 -10.93
C TYR A 106 11.16 -7.24 -12.27
N ASN A 107 9.84 -7.34 -12.24
CA ASN A 107 8.98 -7.55 -13.42
C ASN A 107 8.36 -6.26 -13.97
N ILE A 108 9.00 -5.10 -13.73
CA ILE A 108 8.52 -3.79 -14.20
C ILE A 108 8.85 -3.60 -15.67
N SER A 109 7.84 -3.25 -16.47
CA SER A 109 7.99 -2.92 -17.89
C SER A 109 8.58 -1.52 -18.07
N LYS A 110 9.32 -1.29 -19.17
CA LYS A 110 9.71 0.09 -19.57
C LYS A 110 8.49 0.98 -19.82
N ASN A 111 7.37 0.37 -20.22
CA ASN A 111 6.08 1.01 -20.43
C ASN A 111 5.14 0.73 -19.26
N ASP A 112 5.58 0.98 -18.01
CA ASP A 112 4.82 0.71 -16.79
C ASP A 112 3.51 1.54 -16.71
N ILE A 113 2.50 1.12 -17.46
CA ILE A 113 1.23 1.85 -17.60
C ILE A 113 0.35 1.72 -16.35
N TYR A 114 0.62 0.74 -15.50
CA TYR A 114 -0.10 0.49 -14.25
C TYR A 114 0.57 1.12 -13.03
N ASP A 115 1.73 1.77 -13.19
CA ASP A 115 2.55 2.23 -12.05
C ASP A 115 2.71 1.08 -11.04
N GLY A 116 3.20 -0.06 -11.55
CA GLY A 116 3.49 -1.26 -10.78
C GLY A 116 4.70 -1.06 -9.86
N GLN A 117 5.59 -0.12 -10.20
CA GLN A 117 6.69 0.29 -9.34
C GLN A 117 6.20 0.97 -8.05
N ALA A 118 5.05 1.67 -8.11
CA ALA A 118 4.42 2.35 -6.98
C ALA A 118 5.41 3.21 -6.17
N ARG A 119 6.24 4.00 -6.88
CA ARG A 119 7.38 4.72 -6.28
C ARG A 119 6.96 5.64 -5.14
N SER A 120 5.86 6.35 -5.31
CA SER A 120 5.29 7.26 -4.30
C SER A 120 4.83 6.53 -3.04
N ALA A 121 4.45 5.26 -3.14
CA ALA A 121 3.99 4.47 -2.00
C ALA A 121 5.14 3.98 -1.10
N TYR A 122 6.35 3.85 -1.63
CA TYR A 122 7.49 3.23 -0.93
C TYR A 122 8.67 4.16 -0.65
N LYS A 123 8.62 5.43 -1.06
CA LYS A 123 9.65 6.44 -0.69
C LYS A 123 9.35 7.06 0.67
N TRP A 124 10.01 6.59 1.71
CA TRP A 124 9.75 7.01 3.09
C TRP A 124 10.93 7.72 3.77
N GLN A 125 11.92 8.17 3.00
CA GLN A 125 13.09 8.90 3.53
C GLN A 125 12.69 10.14 4.36
N GLY A 126 11.64 10.86 3.94
CA GLY A 126 11.14 12.00 4.69
C GLY A 126 10.59 11.62 6.07
N MET A 127 9.86 10.51 6.16
CA MET A 127 9.32 9.99 7.43
C MET A 127 10.40 9.32 8.29
N ASP A 128 11.45 8.79 7.67
CA ASP A 128 12.61 8.22 8.36
C ASP A 128 13.37 9.27 9.18
N GLY A 129 13.40 10.53 8.72
CA GLY A 129 13.93 11.67 9.47
C GLY A 129 13.15 12.03 10.75
N LEU A 130 12.01 11.37 11.01
CA LEU A 130 11.21 11.54 12.22
C LEU A 130 11.45 10.40 13.21
N ARG A 131 10.59 9.37 13.17
CA ARG A 131 10.66 8.19 14.04
C ARG A 131 10.78 6.89 13.26
N GLY A 132 11.04 7.00 11.96
CA GLY A 132 11.13 5.87 11.05
C GLY A 132 9.89 5.64 10.19
N PRO A 133 10.00 4.75 9.18
CA PRO A 133 8.96 4.44 8.22
C PRO A 133 7.83 3.60 8.79
N LEU A 134 6.75 3.43 8.01
CA LEU A 134 5.74 2.40 8.22
C LEU A 134 6.33 0.99 8.04
N LEU A 135 5.64 -0.01 8.59
CA LEU A 135 5.95 -1.42 8.38
C LEU A 135 5.16 -1.96 7.17
N SER A 136 5.86 -2.37 6.11
CA SER A 136 5.29 -2.57 4.77
C SER A 136 4.87 -4.02 4.46
N GLY A 137 4.89 -4.91 5.45
CA GLY A 137 4.42 -6.30 5.30
C GLY A 137 5.44 -7.31 4.81
N THR A 138 6.57 -6.87 4.28
CA THR A 138 7.67 -7.72 3.81
C THR A 138 8.99 -6.94 3.81
N GLY A 139 10.12 -7.63 3.72
CA GLY A 139 11.45 -7.03 3.57
C GLY A 139 11.88 -6.23 4.79
N PHE A 140 11.62 -6.75 6.00
CA PHE A 140 12.00 -6.06 7.24
C PHE A 140 12.57 -7.01 8.29
N TYR A 141 13.51 -6.49 9.09
CA TYR A 141 14.07 -7.16 10.27
C TYR A 141 13.50 -6.52 11.53
N LEU A 142 12.71 -7.29 12.27
CA LEU A 142 12.00 -6.87 13.48
C LEU A 142 12.67 -7.43 14.74
N LYS A 143 12.84 -6.59 15.75
CA LYS A 143 13.27 -6.98 17.10
C LYS A 143 12.13 -7.69 17.81
N ARG A 144 12.30 -8.97 18.14
CA ARG A 144 11.27 -9.81 18.78
C ARG A 144 10.69 -9.15 20.04
N LYS A 145 11.55 -8.58 20.88
CA LYS A 145 11.15 -7.89 22.13
C LYS A 145 10.15 -6.76 21.89
N ALA A 146 10.22 -6.08 20.75
CA ALA A 146 9.30 -4.99 20.42
C ALA A 146 7.84 -5.45 20.28
N LEU A 147 7.61 -6.71 19.90
CA LEU A 147 6.27 -7.29 19.82
C LEU A 147 5.64 -7.56 21.20
N TYR A 148 6.40 -7.51 22.27
CA TYR A 148 5.94 -7.91 23.60
C TYR A 148 5.66 -6.73 24.54
N GLY A 149 6.16 -5.53 24.25
CA GLY A 149 6.06 -4.41 25.18
C GLY A 149 6.54 -3.07 24.63
N LYS A 150 6.78 -2.11 25.54
CA LYS A 150 7.37 -0.80 25.23
C LYS A 150 8.90 -0.87 25.24
N PRO A 151 9.61 0.11 24.65
CA PRO A 151 11.06 0.23 24.82
C PRO A 151 11.46 0.27 26.29
N ASN A 152 12.64 -0.24 26.63
CA ASN A 152 13.23 -0.22 27.98
C ASN A 152 12.41 -0.86 29.11
N GLN A 153 11.24 -1.46 28.83
CA GLN A 153 10.63 -2.37 29.77
C GLN A 153 11.42 -3.68 29.75
N GLU A 154 11.88 -4.12 30.93
CA GLU A 154 12.21 -5.52 31.15
C GLU A 154 10.92 -6.30 30.92
N GLY A 155 10.95 -7.24 29.98
CA GLY A 155 9.78 -8.07 29.75
C GLY A 155 9.49 -8.80 31.05
N MET A 156 8.23 -8.82 31.48
CA MET A 156 7.73 -9.92 32.31
C MET A 156 7.14 -10.98 31.38
N PRO A 157 7.96 -11.82 30.70
CA PRO A 157 7.42 -12.89 29.88
C PRO A 157 6.66 -13.89 30.76
N GLU A 158 7.07 -14.14 32.00
CA GLU A 158 6.46 -15.22 32.80
C GLU A 158 5.05 -14.92 33.32
N LYS A 159 4.69 -13.66 33.61
CA LYS A 159 3.34 -13.33 34.12
C LYS A 159 2.28 -13.26 33.01
N ASN A 160 2.68 -12.91 31.78
CA ASN A 160 1.75 -12.70 30.66
C ASN A 160 1.70 -13.89 29.70
N PHE A 161 2.76 -14.70 29.62
CA PHE A 161 2.81 -15.89 28.78
C PHE A 161 2.37 -17.09 29.61
N GLY A 162 1.07 -17.25 29.79
CA GLY A 162 0.51 -18.49 30.33
C GLY A 162 0.61 -19.65 29.32
N THR A 163 -0.17 -20.72 29.54
CA THR A 163 -0.39 -21.77 28.53
C THR A 163 -0.75 -21.18 27.16
N SER A 164 -0.46 -21.86 26.05
CA SER A 164 -0.69 -21.36 24.67
C SER A 164 -2.06 -20.69 24.47
N SER A 165 -3.09 -21.17 25.17
CA SER A 165 -4.42 -20.56 25.23
C SER A 165 -4.44 -19.15 25.86
N LYS A 166 -3.76 -18.92 27.00
CA LYS A 166 -3.65 -17.59 27.64
C LYS A 166 -2.89 -16.58 26.78
N PHE A 167 -1.84 -17.00 26.06
CA PHE A 167 -1.18 -16.14 25.07
C PHE A 167 -2.14 -15.76 23.94
N ILE A 168 -2.90 -16.71 23.39
CA ILE A 168 -3.94 -16.42 22.39
C ILE A 168 -5.01 -15.47 22.95
N TYR A 169 -5.40 -15.60 24.22
CA TYR A 169 -6.31 -14.67 24.89
C TYR A 169 -5.68 -13.28 25.10
N SER A 170 -4.39 -13.17 25.42
CA SER A 170 -3.71 -11.88 25.51
C SER A 170 -3.59 -11.17 24.16
N LEU A 171 -3.52 -11.93 23.05
CA LEU A 171 -3.65 -11.37 21.70
C LEU A 171 -5.06 -10.85 21.37
N LYS A 172 -6.09 -11.30 22.11
CA LYS A 172 -7.50 -10.91 21.95
C LYS A 172 -7.98 -9.91 23.02
N GLY A 173 -7.13 -9.54 23.98
CA GLY A 173 -7.53 -8.95 25.26
C GLY A 173 -7.78 -7.43 25.23
N ASN A 174 -8.84 -7.02 25.92
CA ASN A 174 -9.31 -5.65 26.19
C ASN A 174 -8.35 -4.73 26.97
N ASN A 175 -7.11 -5.14 27.23
CA ASN A 175 -6.10 -4.33 27.91
C ASN A 175 -5.10 -3.80 26.88
N GLU A 176 -4.61 -2.57 27.05
CA GLU A 176 -3.77 -1.80 26.12
C GLU A 176 -2.43 -2.45 25.69
N GLN A 177 -2.19 -3.72 26.01
CA GLN A 177 -1.01 -4.50 25.66
C GLN A 177 -1.31 -5.47 24.51
N PHE A 178 -1.28 -4.96 23.28
CA PHE A 178 -1.21 -5.81 22.09
C PHE A 178 0.13 -6.54 22.07
N ILE A 179 0.11 -7.87 22.14
CA ILE A 179 1.28 -8.72 21.98
C ILE A 179 1.30 -9.22 20.51
N GLY A 180 2.46 -9.39 19.89
CA GLY A 180 2.57 -9.92 18.52
C GLY A 180 2.07 -9.00 17.41
N PHE A 181 1.81 -9.59 16.24
CA PHE A 181 1.18 -8.92 15.10
C PHE A 181 -0.33 -8.72 15.38
N SER A 182 -0.87 -7.55 15.04
CA SER A 182 -2.25 -7.21 15.37
C SER A 182 -3.25 -8.00 14.51
N TYR A 183 -4.37 -8.37 15.13
CA TYR A 183 -5.51 -9.01 14.48
C TYR A 183 -6.62 -8.04 14.08
N ASP A 184 -6.54 -6.78 14.51
CA ASP A 184 -7.62 -5.80 14.38
C ASP A 184 -7.75 -5.23 12.96
N CYS A 185 -6.73 -5.46 12.12
CA CYS A 185 -6.67 -4.96 10.75
C CYS A 185 -6.13 -6.04 9.81
N LEU A 186 -6.67 -6.14 8.58
CA LEU A 186 -6.12 -7.04 7.55
C LEU A 186 -4.80 -6.54 6.95
N LEU A 187 -4.37 -5.32 7.30
CA LEU A 187 -3.02 -4.81 7.05
C LEU A 187 -2.21 -4.97 8.33
N GLU A 188 -2.02 -6.23 8.74
CA GLU A 188 -1.52 -6.56 10.08
C GLU A 188 -0.17 -5.91 10.36
N SER A 189 0.72 -5.93 9.37
CA SER A 189 2.06 -5.38 9.50
C SER A 189 2.02 -3.86 9.63
N THR A 190 1.29 -3.16 8.75
CA THR A 190 1.18 -1.71 8.80
C THR A 190 0.58 -1.23 10.12
N PHE A 191 -0.48 -1.89 10.58
CA PHE A 191 -1.11 -1.53 11.86
C PHE A 191 -0.23 -1.89 13.06
N THR A 192 0.48 -3.03 13.03
CA THR A 192 1.49 -3.35 14.05
C THR A 192 2.60 -2.29 14.10
N GLY A 193 3.14 -1.85 12.95
CA GLY A 193 4.13 -0.79 12.90
C GLY A 193 3.64 0.51 13.54
N TYR A 194 2.42 0.93 13.21
CA TYR A 194 1.76 2.07 13.84
C TYR A 194 1.64 1.93 15.36
N LEU A 195 1.17 0.78 15.85
CA LEU A 195 1.07 0.52 17.29
C LEU A 195 2.44 0.51 17.99
N LEU A 196 3.49 0.03 17.33
CA LEU A 196 4.86 0.07 17.86
C LEU A 196 5.34 1.52 18.03
N HIS A 197 5.10 2.38 17.05
CA HIS A 197 5.41 3.82 17.18
C HIS A 197 4.59 4.50 18.28
N CYS A 198 3.29 4.18 18.39
CA CYS A 198 2.44 4.64 19.51
C CYS A 198 2.94 4.18 20.89
N LYS A 199 3.64 3.04 20.96
CA LYS A 199 4.25 2.52 22.19
C LYS A 199 5.59 3.15 22.52
N GLY A 200 6.14 3.98 21.66
CA GLY A 200 7.43 4.63 21.87
C GLY A 200 8.60 4.03 21.10
N TRP A 201 8.40 2.97 20.31
CA TRP A 201 9.46 2.44 19.45
C TRP A 201 9.76 3.38 18.27
N ILE A 202 10.96 3.26 17.71
CA ILE A 202 11.34 3.86 16.42
C ILE A 202 11.62 2.77 15.39
N SER A 203 11.70 3.15 14.12
CA SER A 203 12.15 2.29 13.01
C SER A 203 13.19 3.00 12.16
N VAL A 204 13.82 2.25 11.26
CA VAL A 204 14.79 2.76 10.27
C VAL A 204 14.35 2.33 8.87
N TYR A 205 14.48 3.23 7.90
CA TYR A 205 14.32 2.95 6.49
C TYR A 205 15.67 2.80 5.80
N LEU A 206 16.03 1.57 5.43
CA LEU A 206 17.32 1.26 4.81
C LEU A 206 17.17 1.04 3.30
N TYR A 207 17.74 1.94 2.50
CA TYR A 207 17.64 1.95 1.03
C TYR A 207 19.03 1.87 0.37
N PRO A 208 19.66 0.68 0.35
CA PRO A 208 20.98 0.49 -0.24
C PRO A 208 20.94 0.63 -1.78
N LYS A 209 22.09 1.00 -2.38
CA LYS A 209 22.22 1.13 -3.86
C LYS A 209 21.82 -0.16 -4.59
N ARG A 210 22.21 -1.33 -4.06
CA ARG A 210 21.70 -2.63 -4.50
C ARG A 210 20.45 -2.95 -3.69
N PRO A 211 19.28 -3.14 -4.31
CA PRO A 211 18.08 -3.60 -3.62
C PRO A 211 18.36 -4.91 -2.85
N CYS A 212 18.12 -4.92 -1.54
CA CYS A 212 18.29 -6.13 -0.73
C CYS A 212 17.21 -7.18 -1.00
N PHE A 213 16.00 -6.73 -1.32
CA PHE A 213 14.86 -7.60 -1.59
C PHE A 213 14.23 -7.21 -2.93
N LEU A 214 13.91 -8.21 -3.73
CA LEU A 214 13.23 -8.06 -5.01
C LEU A 214 12.00 -8.95 -5.04
N GLY A 215 10.90 -8.44 -5.59
CA GLY A 215 9.68 -9.23 -5.73
C GLY A 215 8.91 -9.02 -7.01
N CYS A 216 7.72 -9.61 -7.05
CA CYS A 216 6.81 -9.54 -8.19
C CYS A 216 5.64 -8.58 -7.91
N THR A 217 5.45 -7.58 -8.76
CA THR A 217 4.27 -6.70 -8.70
C THR A 217 3.13 -7.23 -9.55
N THR A 218 1.91 -6.75 -9.29
CA THR A 218 0.74 -7.02 -10.13
C THR A 218 0.88 -6.34 -11.50
N ILE A 219 0.74 -7.11 -12.57
CA ILE A 219 0.77 -6.63 -13.96
C ILE A 219 -0.63 -6.54 -14.59
N ASP A 220 -1.67 -6.68 -13.76
CA ASP A 220 -3.07 -6.78 -14.15
C ASP A 220 -3.90 -5.73 -13.38
N MET A 221 -4.83 -5.10 -14.09
CA MET A 221 -5.67 -4.03 -13.54
C MET A 221 -6.59 -4.52 -12.42
N LYS A 222 -7.22 -5.69 -12.57
CA LYS A 222 -8.12 -6.28 -11.57
C LYS A 222 -7.37 -6.53 -10.28
N ASP A 223 -6.23 -7.21 -10.34
CA ASP A 223 -5.44 -7.53 -9.14
C ASP A 223 -4.93 -6.25 -8.46
N GLY A 224 -4.46 -5.28 -9.24
CA GLY A 224 -4.07 -3.96 -8.73
C GLY A 224 -5.22 -3.22 -8.02
N MET A 225 -6.43 -3.20 -8.61
CA MET A 225 -7.59 -2.54 -8.01
C MET A 225 -8.11 -3.24 -6.76
N VAL A 226 -8.12 -4.58 -6.73
CA VAL A 226 -8.51 -5.35 -5.54
C VAL A 226 -7.51 -5.11 -4.41
N GLN A 227 -6.20 -5.07 -4.71
CA GLN A 227 -5.17 -4.75 -3.74
C GLN A 227 -5.38 -3.35 -3.16
N LEU A 228 -5.55 -2.34 -4.02
CA LEU A 228 -5.76 -0.95 -3.60
C LEU A 228 -7.06 -0.77 -2.80
N MET A 229 -8.14 -1.45 -3.19
CA MET A 229 -9.39 -1.44 -2.46
C MET A 229 -9.21 -2.03 -1.06
N LYS A 230 -8.51 -3.17 -0.95
CA LYS A 230 -8.20 -3.79 0.35
C LYS A 230 -7.40 -2.82 1.21
N TRP A 231 -6.38 -2.17 0.67
CA TRP A 231 -5.56 -1.21 1.41
C TRP A 231 -6.40 -0.03 1.90
N SER A 232 -7.09 0.64 0.98
CA SER A 232 -7.94 1.79 1.26
C SER A 232 -9.02 1.49 2.31
N SER A 233 -9.74 0.38 2.15
CA SER A 233 -10.79 -0.02 3.08
C SER A 233 -10.28 -0.26 4.50
N ASN A 234 -9.14 -0.92 4.65
CA ASN A 234 -8.59 -1.23 5.97
C ASN A 234 -7.95 -0.01 6.63
N LEU A 235 -7.29 0.85 5.85
CA LEU A 235 -6.75 2.11 6.34
C LEU A 235 -7.85 3.05 6.83
N VAL A 236 -8.91 3.26 6.03
CA VAL A 236 -10.05 4.09 6.43
C VAL A 236 -10.74 3.53 7.68
N GLN A 237 -10.90 2.21 7.80
CA GLN A 237 -11.43 1.60 9.03
C GLN A 237 -10.57 1.92 10.26
N VAL A 238 -9.23 1.89 10.15
CA VAL A 238 -8.34 2.32 11.23
C VAL A 238 -8.55 3.80 11.54
N GLY A 239 -8.65 4.65 10.51
CA GLY A 239 -8.89 6.09 10.65
C GLY A 239 -10.21 6.46 11.32
N LEU A 240 -11.26 5.66 11.13
CA LEU A 240 -12.58 5.83 11.75
C LEU A 240 -12.69 5.13 13.12
N SER A 241 -11.67 4.37 13.53
CA SER A 241 -11.66 3.66 14.81
C SER A 241 -11.10 4.52 15.95
N LYS A 242 -11.15 3.99 17.18
CA LYS A 242 -10.47 4.56 18.35
C LYS A 242 -8.94 4.70 18.19
N PHE A 243 -8.35 4.02 17.19
CA PHE A 243 -6.92 4.07 16.90
C PHE A 243 -6.56 5.08 15.81
N SER A 244 -7.47 6.00 15.47
CA SER A 244 -7.23 7.02 14.45
C SER A 244 -5.90 7.76 14.68
N PRO A 245 -5.05 7.92 13.65
CA PRO A 245 -3.82 8.70 13.77
C PRO A 245 -4.08 10.13 14.25
N LEU A 246 -5.19 10.74 13.85
CA LEU A 246 -5.53 12.14 14.15
C LEU A 246 -5.99 12.38 15.59
N THR A 247 -6.32 11.32 16.35
CA THR A 247 -6.71 11.44 17.76
C THR A 247 -5.76 10.62 18.64
N TYR A 248 -5.82 9.30 18.53
CA TYR A 248 -4.96 8.38 19.28
C TYR A 248 -3.49 8.58 18.92
N GLY A 249 -3.15 8.69 17.63
CA GLY A 249 -1.78 8.91 17.20
C GLY A 249 -1.20 10.21 17.76
N VAL A 250 -1.90 11.33 17.64
CA VAL A 250 -1.49 12.63 18.22
C VAL A 250 -1.26 12.53 19.74
N SER A 251 -2.04 11.71 20.44
CA SER A 251 -1.87 11.49 21.89
C SER A 251 -0.65 10.61 22.27
N LYS A 252 -0.05 9.90 21.31
CA LYS A 252 1.00 8.89 21.55
C LYS A 252 2.33 9.15 20.83
N MET A 253 2.34 10.00 19.80
CA MET A 253 3.54 10.37 19.05
C MET A 253 3.50 11.85 18.66
N SER A 254 4.58 12.36 18.04
CA SER A 254 4.61 13.74 17.58
C SER A 254 3.52 14.01 16.54
N VAL A 255 3.01 15.24 16.52
CA VAL A 255 1.98 15.67 15.57
C VAL A 255 2.42 15.36 14.13
N LEU A 256 3.69 15.63 13.80
CA LEU A 256 4.21 15.41 12.45
C LEU A 256 4.25 13.92 12.06
N GLN A 257 4.69 13.01 12.95
CA GLN A 257 4.65 11.57 12.69
C GLN A 257 3.20 11.08 12.57
N SER A 258 2.32 11.57 13.43
CA SER A 258 0.87 11.27 13.38
C SER A 258 0.25 11.76 12.06
N MET A 259 0.63 12.93 11.56
CA MET A 259 0.19 13.44 10.26
C MET A 259 0.68 12.56 9.10
N CYS A 260 1.91 12.02 9.15
CA CYS A 260 2.38 11.06 8.15
C CYS A 260 1.48 9.81 8.12
N TYR A 261 1.16 9.24 9.29
CA TYR A 261 0.19 8.13 9.37
C TYR A 261 -1.20 8.56 8.88
N GLY A 262 -1.66 9.76 9.25
CA GLY A 262 -2.92 10.35 8.80
C GLY A 262 -3.00 10.46 7.28
N TYR A 263 -1.93 10.89 6.61
CA TYR A 263 -1.85 10.96 5.16
C TYR A 263 -2.14 9.58 4.53
N PHE A 264 -1.44 8.52 4.96
CA PHE A 264 -1.70 7.18 4.43
C PHE A 264 -3.12 6.72 4.76
N THR A 265 -3.58 6.95 5.99
CA THR A 265 -4.89 6.53 6.47
C THR A 265 -6.06 7.18 5.72
N PHE A 266 -5.94 8.45 5.36
CA PHE A 266 -7.04 9.25 4.78
C PHE A 266 -6.85 9.59 3.30
N SER A 267 -5.72 9.24 2.68
CA SER A 267 -5.45 9.53 1.25
C SER A 267 -6.54 9.03 0.31
N SER A 268 -7.16 7.89 0.60
CA SER A 268 -8.25 7.33 -0.21
C SER A 268 -9.48 8.23 -0.31
N PHE A 269 -9.72 9.15 0.64
CA PHE A 269 -10.85 10.10 0.56
C PHE A 269 -10.70 11.10 -0.61
N LEU A 270 -9.49 11.24 -1.16
CA LEU A 270 -9.25 12.02 -2.37
C LEU A 270 -10.07 11.51 -3.56
N SER A 271 -10.52 10.24 -3.53
CA SER A 271 -11.44 9.69 -4.53
C SER A 271 -12.73 10.52 -4.64
N VAL A 272 -13.25 11.04 -3.52
CA VAL A 272 -14.49 11.85 -3.51
C VAL A 272 -14.23 13.20 -4.15
N ALA A 273 -13.11 13.85 -3.83
CA ALA A 273 -12.72 15.11 -4.45
C ALA A 273 -12.51 14.95 -5.97
N LEU A 274 -11.90 13.82 -6.40
CA LEU A 274 -11.71 13.53 -7.82
C LEU A 274 -13.00 13.21 -8.56
N LEU A 275 -13.99 12.59 -7.91
CA LEU A 275 -15.33 12.46 -8.49
C LEU A 275 -15.97 13.82 -8.75
N LEU A 276 -15.87 14.76 -7.79
CA LEU A 276 -16.37 16.12 -7.97
C LEU A 276 -15.61 16.84 -9.09
N TYR A 277 -14.29 16.71 -9.11
CA TYR A 277 -13.42 17.32 -10.12
C TYR A 277 -13.63 16.74 -11.54
N GLY A 278 -14.04 15.47 -11.63
CA GLY A 278 -14.37 14.79 -12.88
C GLY A 278 -15.83 14.97 -13.34
N THR A 279 -16.69 15.63 -12.55
CA THR A 279 -18.11 15.84 -12.87
C THR A 279 -18.51 17.31 -12.93
N VAL A 280 -18.20 18.09 -11.89
CA VAL A 280 -18.68 19.46 -11.73
C VAL A 280 -18.15 20.37 -12.86
N PRO A 281 -16.84 20.41 -13.16
CA PRO A 281 -16.33 21.23 -14.27
C PRO A 281 -16.95 20.88 -15.63
N GLN A 282 -17.19 19.61 -15.89
CA GLN A 282 -17.73 19.07 -17.14
C GLN A 282 -19.21 19.45 -17.30
N VAL A 283 -20.00 19.27 -16.25
CA VAL A 283 -21.42 19.66 -16.27
C VAL A 283 -21.57 21.18 -16.35
N CYS A 284 -20.72 21.94 -15.66
CA CYS A 284 -20.73 23.40 -15.77
C CYS A 284 -20.28 23.88 -17.17
N LEU A 285 -19.32 23.18 -17.82
CA LEU A 285 -18.94 23.43 -19.21
C LEU A 285 -20.13 23.26 -20.17
N LEU A 286 -20.91 22.19 -19.99
CA LEU A 286 -22.11 21.93 -20.78
C LEU A 286 -23.17 23.03 -20.59
N ASN A 287 -23.33 23.50 -19.35
CA ASN A 287 -24.34 24.49 -18.97
C ASN A 287 -23.89 25.95 -19.13
N GLY A 288 -22.65 26.21 -19.59
CA GLY A 288 -22.12 27.58 -19.75
C GLY A 288 -22.00 28.33 -18.43
N ILE A 289 -21.75 27.61 -17.34
CA ILE A 289 -21.57 28.20 -16.01
C ILE A 289 -20.06 28.33 -15.75
N PRO A 290 -19.49 29.54 -15.68
CA PRO A 290 -18.07 29.72 -15.44
C PRO A 290 -17.72 29.36 -13.99
N LEU A 291 -16.73 28.48 -13.80
CA LEU A 291 -16.23 28.09 -12.46
C LEU A 291 -14.89 28.74 -12.10
N TYR A 292 -14.10 29.11 -13.10
CA TYR A 292 -12.77 29.69 -12.93
C TYR A 292 -12.82 31.20 -13.26
N PRO A 293 -11.88 31.99 -12.73
CA PRO A 293 -11.73 33.38 -13.16
C PRO A 293 -11.54 33.47 -14.68
N LYS A 294 -12.01 34.57 -15.27
CA LYS A 294 -11.79 34.87 -16.69
C LYS A 294 -10.29 34.99 -16.97
N VAL A 295 -9.87 34.68 -18.19
CA VAL A 295 -8.44 34.75 -18.55
C VAL A 295 -7.83 36.15 -18.35
N SER A 296 -8.63 37.20 -18.53
CA SER A 296 -8.21 38.60 -18.27
C SER A 296 -8.15 38.97 -16.79
N ASP A 297 -8.74 38.16 -15.91
CA ASP A 297 -8.72 38.41 -14.46
C ASP A 297 -7.32 38.08 -13.92
N PRO A 298 -6.66 38.99 -13.16
CA PRO A 298 -5.38 38.72 -12.52
C PRO A 298 -5.37 37.45 -11.66
N TRP A 299 -6.50 37.08 -11.04
CA TRP A 299 -6.61 35.85 -10.26
C TRP A 299 -6.45 34.59 -11.10
N PHE A 300 -6.75 34.62 -12.40
CA PHE A 300 -6.53 33.48 -13.29
C PHE A 300 -5.05 33.04 -13.29
N ALA A 301 -4.12 34.00 -13.24
CA ALA A 301 -2.69 33.70 -13.15
C ALA A 301 -2.33 32.90 -11.89
N VAL A 302 -3.01 33.16 -10.77
CA VAL A 302 -2.81 32.41 -9.51
C VAL A 302 -3.25 30.95 -9.68
N PHE A 303 -4.41 30.70 -10.31
CA PHE A 303 -4.88 29.35 -10.60
C PHE A 303 -3.93 28.59 -11.52
N VAL A 304 -3.45 29.25 -12.57
CA VAL A 304 -2.45 28.67 -13.50
C VAL A 304 -1.16 28.34 -12.76
N ALA A 305 -0.66 29.25 -11.90
CA ALA A 305 0.55 29.03 -11.13
C ALA A 305 0.42 27.83 -10.18
N ILE A 306 -0.70 27.71 -9.44
CA ILE A 306 -0.93 26.58 -8.52
C ILE A 306 -1.01 25.27 -9.31
N TYR A 307 -1.79 25.24 -10.40
CA TYR A 307 -1.97 24.04 -11.21
C TYR A 307 -0.64 23.58 -11.83
N THR A 308 0.07 24.49 -12.50
CA THR A 308 1.37 24.19 -13.11
C THR A 308 2.43 23.80 -12.08
N SER A 309 2.48 24.48 -10.92
CA SER A 309 3.41 24.12 -9.84
C SER A 309 3.21 22.68 -9.36
N SER A 310 1.97 22.21 -9.23
CA SER A 310 1.70 20.82 -8.82
C SER A 310 2.18 19.79 -9.86
N LEU A 311 1.99 20.09 -11.15
CA LEU A 311 2.48 19.25 -12.24
C LEU A 311 4.01 19.22 -12.28
N PHE A 312 4.66 20.37 -12.10
CA PHE A 312 6.12 20.48 -12.06
C PHE A 312 6.73 19.80 -10.83
N GLN A 313 6.08 19.90 -9.67
CA GLN A 313 6.52 19.18 -8.48
C GLN A 313 6.52 17.67 -8.74
N HIS A 314 5.42 17.12 -9.26
CA HIS A 314 5.34 15.70 -9.58
C HIS A 314 6.37 15.30 -10.65
N LEU A 315 6.56 16.13 -11.68
CA LEU A 315 7.58 15.88 -12.70
C LEU A 315 8.99 15.84 -12.09
N TYR A 316 9.32 16.79 -11.21
CA TYR A 316 10.58 16.81 -10.50
C TYR A 316 10.78 15.56 -9.63
N GLU A 317 9.76 15.14 -8.88
CA GLU A 317 9.81 13.90 -8.08
C GLU A 317 10.03 12.65 -8.94
N VAL A 318 9.47 12.63 -10.15
CA VAL A 318 9.67 11.55 -11.11
C VAL A 318 11.11 11.53 -11.61
N LEU A 319 11.61 12.66 -12.11
CA LEU A 319 12.94 12.77 -12.71
C LEU A 319 14.06 12.59 -11.69
N SER A 320 13.89 13.10 -10.45
CA SER A 320 14.86 12.96 -9.35
C SER A 320 14.99 11.52 -8.82
N SER A 321 14.18 10.60 -9.31
CA SER A 321 14.24 9.18 -8.96
C SER A 321 14.30 8.28 -10.18
N ASP A 322 15.05 8.74 -11.18
CA ASP A 322 15.38 8.02 -12.40
C ASP A 322 14.16 7.61 -13.25
N GLY A 323 13.01 8.25 -13.03
CA GLY A 323 11.82 8.09 -13.86
C GLY A 323 11.91 8.95 -15.13
N SER A 324 11.18 8.53 -16.17
CA SER A 324 11.10 9.28 -17.43
C SER A 324 9.88 10.22 -17.46
N ILE A 325 9.82 11.12 -18.45
CA ILE A 325 8.61 11.92 -18.71
C ILE A 325 7.40 11.01 -18.99
N MET A 326 7.63 9.86 -19.64
CA MET A 326 6.58 8.85 -19.85
C MET A 326 6.09 8.25 -18.53
N THR A 327 7.00 8.04 -17.57
CA THR A 327 6.65 7.62 -16.21
C THR A 327 5.76 8.65 -15.53
N TRP A 328 6.12 9.93 -15.58
CA TRP A 328 5.31 11.03 -15.03
C TRP A 328 3.90 11.06 -15.64
N TRP A 329 3.82 10.91 -16.97
CA TRP A 329 2.55 10.91 -17.69
C TRP A 329 1.67 9.71 -17.33
N ASN A 330 2.26 8.52 -17.23
CA ASN A 330 1.55 7.30 -16.83
C ASN A 330 1.11 7.36 -15.37
N GLU A 331 1.96 7.86 -14.46
CA GLU A 331 1.63 8.03 -13.03
C GLU A 331 0.46 9.01 -12.84
N GLN A 332 0.40 10.11 -13.59
CA GLN A 332 -0.74 11.03 -13.58
C GLN A 332 -2.05 10.34 -14.00
N ARG A 333 -2.00 9.58 -15.10
CA ARG A 333 -3.16 8.83 -15.59
C ARG A 333 -3.62 7.80 -14.58
N ILE A 334 -2.74 6.89 -14.17
CA ILE A 334 -3.10 5.75 -13.35
C ILE A 334 -3.48 6.18 -11.93
N TRP A 335 -2.92 7.27 -11.39
CA TRP A 335 -3.37 7.85 -10.13
C TRP A 335 -4.84 8.27 -10.18
N MET A 336 -5.29 8.93 -11.24
CA MET A 336 -6.71 9.27 -11.40
C MET A 336 -7.56 8.00 -11.47
N ILE A 337 -7.15 7.02 -12.28
CA ILE A 337 -7.89 5.76 -12.43
C ILE A 337 -7.98 5.03 -11.08
N LYS A 338 -6.85 4.79 -10.40
CA LYS A 338 -6.74 4.15 -9.08
C LYS A 338 -7.61 4.86 -8.04
N SER A 339 -7.74 6.18 -8.13
CA SER A 339 -8.55 6.98 -7.19
C SER A 339 -10.05 6.79 -7.38
N ILE A 340 -10.57 6.91 -8.60
CA ILE A 340 -12.02 6.78 -8.88
C ILE A 340 -12.50 5.33 -8.98
N SER A 341 -11.59 4.36 -8.86
CA SER A 341 -11.89 2.93 -8.85
C SER A 341 -11.51 2.31 -7.51
N GLY A 342 -10.35 1.66 -7.38
CA GLY A 342 -9.95 0.91 -6.19
C GLY A 342 -10.08 1.71 -4.89
N SER A 343 -9.65 2.96 -4.86
CA SER A 343 -9.75 3.81 -3.66
C SER A 343 -11.19 4.15 -3.30
N LEU A 344 -12.00 4.55 -4.29
CA LEU A 344 -13.43 4.83 -4.12
C LEU A 344 -14.17 3.62 -3.54
N PHE A 345 -14.00 2.45 -4.15
CA PHE A 345 -14.62 1.21 -3.66
C PHE A 345 -14.11 0.83 -2.27
N GLY A 346 -12.84 1.14 -1.96
CA GLY A 346 -12.28 0.96 -0.62
C GLY A 346 -12.96 1.85 0.43
N VAL A 347 -13.17 3.13 0.14
CA VAL A 347 -13.89 4.07 1.02
C VAL A 347 -15.34 3.60 1.23
N LEU A 348 -16.03 3.22 0.15
CA LEU A 348 -17.40 2.71 0.24
C LEU A 348 -17.49 1.44 1.08
N ASP A 349 -16.57 0.49 0.90
CA ASP A 349 -16.53 -0.74 1.69
C ASP A 349 -16.23 -0.48 3.17
N ALA A 350 -15.34 0.47 3.49
CA ALA A 350 -15.10 0.89 4.87
C ALA A 350 -16.36 1.48 5.52
N ILE A 351 -17.05 2.40 4.83
CA ILE A 351 -18.30 3.00 5.32
C ILE A 351 -19.38 1.93 5.52
N MET A 352 -19.55 1.01 4.56
CA MET A 352 -20.53 -0.08 4.68
C MET A 352 -20.26 -0.98 5.89
N LYS A 353 -18.98 -1.29 6.17
CA LYS A 353 -18.57 -2.05 7.36
C LYS A 353 -18.87 -1.27 8.65
N CYS A 354 -18.59 0.02 8.69
CA CYS A 354 -18.92 0.87 9.84
C CYS A 354 -20.43 0.93 10.11
N LEU A 355 -21.26 0.86 9.06
CA LEU A 355 -22.73 0.80 9.17
C LEU A 355 -23.29 -0.61 9.45
N GLY A 356 -22.44 -1.59 9.74
CA GLY A 356 -22.86 -2.96 10.07
C GLY A 356 -23.41 -3.77 8.89
N LYS A 357 -23.20 -3.32 7.64
CA LYS A 357 -23.64 -4.05 6.43
C LYS A 357 -22.61 -5.11 6.04
N LYS A 358 -23.09 -6.22 5.45
CA LYS A 358 -22.23 -7.35 5.03
C LYS A 358 -21.19 -6.91 4.00
N LYS A 359 -20.02 -7.55 4.10
CA LYS A 359 -18.81 -7.41 3.29
C LYS A 359 -19.10 -7.56 1.79
N VAL A 360 -18.48 -6.72 0.96
CA VAL A 360 -18.36 -7.00 -0.48
C VAL A 360 -17.32 -8.12 -0.64
N ASN A 361 -17.76 -9.31 -1.10
CA ASN A 361 -16.87 -10.44 -1.33
C ASN A 361 -16.07 -10.21 -2.62
N LEU A 362 -14.92 -9.57 -2.50
CA LEU A 362 -13.91 -9.54 -3.55
C LEU A 362 -12.82 -10.57 -3.23
N SER A 363 -12.55 -11.44 -4.21
CA SER A 363 -11.61 -12.56 -4.07
C SER A 363 -10.17 -12.07 -3.84
N LEU A 364 -9.32 -12.96 -3.35
CA LEU A 364 -7.89 -12.70 -3.19
C LEU A 364 -7.23 -12.42 -4.55
N THR A 365 -6.22 -11.55 -4.55
CA THR A 365 -5.41 -11.20 -5.72
C THR A 365 -4.44 -12.32 -6.07
N ASN A 366 -4.24 -12.58 -7.36
CA ASN A 366 -3.20 -13.49 -7.84
C ASN A 366 -2.03 -12.69 -8.43
N LYS A 367 -0.80 -12.97 -8.01
CA LYS A 367 0.41 -12.31 -8.53
C LYS A 367 1.23 -13.19 -9.47
N ALA A 368 0.66 -14.31 -9.91
CA ALA A 368 1.28 -15.17 -10.91
C ALA A 368 1.37 -14.44 -12.26
N VAL A 369 2.53 -14.56 -12.92
CA VAL A 369 2.77 -13.97 -14.24
C VAL A 369 2.11 -14.84 -15.30
N ASP A 370 1.02 -14.34 -15.86
CA ASP A 370 0.43 -14.89 -17.10
C ASP A 370 1.16 -14.28 -18.30
N LYS A 371 1.64 -15.13 -19.23
CA LYS A 371 2.42 -14.71 -20.39
C LYS A 371 1.63 -13.75 -21.29
N GLU A 372 0.35 -13.99 -21.52
CA GLU A 372 -0.46 -13.14 -22.42
C GLU A 372 -0.67 -11.74 -21.81
N LYS A 373 -0.92 -11.68 -20.50
CA LYS A 373 -1.06 -10.41 -19.78
C LYS A 373 0.24 -9.63 -19.75
N PHE A 374 1.36 -10.32 -19.55
CA PHE A 374 2.69 -9.71 -19.56
C PHE A 374 3.02 -9.09 -20.92
N GLU A 375 2.73 -9.76 -22.04
CA GLU A 375 2.94 -9.19 -23.38
C GLU A 375 2.12 -7.91 -23.62
N LYS A 376 0.87 -7.84 -23.13
CA LYS A 376 0.05 -6.63 -23.19
C LYS A 376 0.66 -5.50 -22.35
N TYR A 377 1.16 -5.83 -21.16
CA TYR A 377 1.83 -4.89 -20.27
C TYR A 377 3.13 -4.33 -20.87
N GLU A 378 3.96 -5.15 -21.52
CA GLU A 378 5.16 -4.69 -22.24
C GLU A 378 4.82 -3.73 -23.39
N LYS A 379 3.71 -3.99 -24.08
CA LYS A 379 3.18 -3.12 -25.14
C LYS A 379 2.48 -1.86 -24.62
N GLY A 380 2.42 -1.64 -23.30
CA GLY A 380 1.76 -0.49 -22.69
C GLY A 380 0.25 -0.46 -22.93
N LYS A 381 -0.39 -1.63 -23.02
CA LYS A 381 -1.84 -1.74 -23.23
C LYS A 381 -2.55 -2.13 -21.95
N PHE A 382 -3.70 -1.49 -21.73
CA PHE A 382 -4.58 -1.84 -20.62
C PHE A 382 -5.29 -3.17 -20.86
N ASP A 383 -5.34 -4.00 -19.83
CA ASP A 383 -6.18 -5.18 -19.75
C ASP A 383 -7.23 -5.00 -18.65
N PHE A 384 -8.48 -4.93 -19.08
CA PHE A 384 -9.63 -4.75 -18.19
C PHE A 384 -10.36 -6.06 -17.87
N GLU A 385 -9.83 -7.21 -18.29
CA GLU A 385 -10.48 -8.49 -18.03
C GLU A 385 -10.67 -8.74 -16.53
N GLY A 386 -11.92 -9.03 -16.14
CA GLY A 386 -12.30 -9.24 -14.73
C GLY A 386 -12.28 -7.99 -13.84
N ALA A 387 -11.91 -6.81 -14.36
CA ALA A 387 -11.93 -5.53 -13.64
C ALA A 387 -13.23 -4.72 -13.84
N ALA A 388 -14.21 -5.25 -14.57
CA ALA A 388 -15.37 -4.51 -15.09
C ALA A 388 -16.08 -3.63 -14.04
N ILE A 389 -16.32 -4.15 -12.82
CA ILE A 389 -16.98 -3.40 -11.74
C ILE A 389 -16.16 -2.16 -11.33
N PHE A 390 -14.84 -2.30 -11.20
CA PHE A 390 -13.95 -1.19 -10.87
C PHE A 390 -13.90 -0.12 -11.97
N MET A 391 -14.15 -0.52 -13.22
CA MET A 391 -14.11 0.39 -14.36
C MET A 391 -15.38 1.24 -14.50
N VAL A 392 -16.53 0.81 -13.96
CA VAL A 392 -17.82 1.51 -14.16
C VAL A 392 -17.76 3.02 -13.85
N PRO A 393 -17.25 3.49 -12.69
CA PRO A 393 -17.17 4.92 -12.41
C PRO A 393 -16.28 5.66 -13.42
N LEU A 394 -15.13 5.08 -13.78
CA LEU A 394 -14.23 5.65 -14.78
C LEU A 394 -14.92 5.78 -16.14
N LEU A 395 -15.63 4.75 -16.59
CA LEU A 395 -16.33 4.78 -17.87
C LEU A 395 -17.40 5.86 -17.92
N ILE A 396 -18.18 5.99 -16.85
CA ILE A 396 -19.19 7.04 -16.73
C ILE A 396 -18.55 8.42 -16.81
N LEU A 397 -17.45 8.66 -16.09
CA LEU A 397 -16.75 9.95 -16.11
C LEU A 397 -16.12 10.25 -17.48
N VAL A 398 -15.54 9.26 -18.14
CA VAL A 398 -14.95 9.44 -19.47
C VAL A 398 -16.03 9.79 -20.51
N VAL A 399 -17.14 9.06 -20.52
CA VAL A 399 -18.28 9.34 -21.42
C VAL A 399 -18.89 10.71 -21.11
N LEU A 400 -19.09 11.04 -19.83
CA LEU A 400 -19.57 12.35 -19.40
C LEU A 400 -18.63 13.45 -19.91
N ASN A 401 -17.32 13.30 -19.71
CA ASN A 401 -16.33 14.28 -20.16
C ASN A 401 -16.35 14.45 -21.68
N ILE A 402 -16.47 13.36 -22.46
CA ILE A 402 -16.59 13.44 -23.93
C ILE A 402 -17.82 14.25 -24.34
N VAL A 403 -19.00 13.89 -23.80
CA VAL A 403 -20.26 14.56 -24.14
C VAL A 403 -20.21 16.04 -23.75
N CYS A 404 -19.80 16.32 -22.52
CA CYS A 404 -19.67 17.69 -22.01
C CYS A 404 -18.63 18.50 -22.79
N PHE A 405 -17.50 17.90 -23.19
CA PHE A 405 -16.47 18.58 -23.96
C PHE A 405 -16.99 19.02 -25.32
N PHE A 406 -17.57 18.11 -26.12
CA PHE A 406 -18.00 18.46 -27.48
C PHE A 406 -19.23 19.39 -27.48
N CYS A 407 -20.23 19.11 -26.64
CA CYS A 407 -21.41 19.94 -26.54
C CYS A 407 -21.09 21.31 -25.93
N GLY A 408 -20.28 21.35 -24.88
CA GLY A 408 -19.85 22.59 -24.24
C GLY A 408 -18.93 23.41 -25.14
N LEU A 409 -17.99 22.80 -25.85
CA LEU A 409 -17.12 23.51 -26.81
C LEU A 409 -17.95 24.12 -27.95
N ARG A 410 -18.91 23.38 -28.50
CA ARG A 410 -19.86 23.91 -29.50
C ARG A 410 -20.57 25.16 -28.98
N ARG A 411 -21.07 25.10 -27.74
CA ARG A 411 -21.74 26.24 -27.09
C ARG A 411 -20.79 27.43 -26.92
N VAL A 412 -19.60 27.21 -26.36
CA VAL A 412 -18.59 28.26 -26.15
C VAL A 412 -18.23 28.97 -27.45
N VAL A 413 -18.15 28.24 -28.57
CA VAL A 413 -17.88 28.82 -29.90
C VAL A 413 -19.06 29.67 -30.39
N ILE A 414 -20.30 29.19 -30.21
CA ILE A 414 -21.51 29.93 -30.62
C ILE A 414 -21.69 31.20 -29.79
N GLU A 415 -21.53 31.10 -28.47
CA GLU A 415 -21.72 32.21 -27.52
C GLU A 415 -20.50 33.14 -27.42
N LYS A 416 -19.37 32.78 -28.06
CA LYS A 416 -18.09 33.51 -28.00
C LYS A 416 -17.57 33.72 -26.57
N SER A 417 -17.86 32.78 -25.66
CA SER A 417 -17.56 32.85 -24.22
C SER A 417 -16.24 32.15 -23.82
N LEU A 418 -15.29 32.01 -24.77
CA LEU A 418 -14.05 31.26 -24.53
C LEU A 418 -13.22 31.83 -23.37
N GLU A 419 -13.19 33.15 -23.24
CA GLU A 419 -12.44 33.83 -22.18
C GLU A 419 -12.95 33.48 -20.77
N GLU A 420 -14.25 33.25 -20.63
CA GLU A 420 -14.89 32.92 -19.36
C GLU A 420 -14.80 31.41 -19.07
N MET A 421 -14.87 30.59 -20.11
CA MET A 421 -14.96 29.13 -20.01
C MET A 421 -13.61 28.41 -20.20
N PHE A 422 -12.52 29.16 -20.45
CA PHE A 422 -11.21 28.61 -20.82
C PHE A 422 -10.73 27.53 -19.85
N GLY A 423 -10.81 27.77 -18.53
CA GLY A 423 -10.33 26.83 -17.52
C GLY A 423 -11.04 25.47 -17.59
N GLN A 424 -12.36 25.47 -17.82
CA GLN A 424 -13.15 24.24 -17.96
C GLN A 424 -12.87 23.52 -19.28
N VAL A 425 -12.74 24.27 -20.37
CA VAL A 425 -12.37 23.73 -21.69
C VAL A 425 -11.00 23.06 -21.61
N PHE A 426 -10.00 23.74 -21.04
CA PHE A 426 -8.65 23.22 -20.85
C PHE A 426 -8.65 21.96 -19.98
N LEU A 427 -9.33 21.99 -18.84
CA LEU A 427 -9.39 20.86 -17.93
C LEU A 427 -10.06 19.64 -18.58
N SER A 428 -11.20 19.84 -19.23
CA SER A 428 -11.93 18.77 -19.91
C SER A 428 -11.12 18.17 -21.05
N PHE A 429 -10.40 19.01 -21.81
CA PHE A 429 -9.45 18.58 -22.84
C PHE A 429 -8.28 17.78 -22.25
N PHE A 430 -7.68 18.25 -21.16
CA PHE A 430 -6.58 17.56 -20.49
C PHE A 430 -6.99 16.16 -20.01
N ILE A 431 -8.16 16.04 -19.38
CA ILE A 431 -8.73 14.76 -18.95
C ILE A 431 -8.98 13.84 -20.15
N LEU A 432 -9.42 14.38 -21.29
CA LEU A 432 -9.65 13.61 -22.51
C LEU A 432 -8.34 13.01 -23.05
N ILE A 433 -7.25 13.80 -23.09
CA ILE A 433 -5.93 13.31 -23.52
C ILE A 433 -5.45 12.21 -22.58
N LEU A 434 -5.55 12.41 -21.27
CA LEU A 434 -5.13 11.38 -20.30
C LEU A 434 -5.95 10.10 -20.42
N SER A 435 -7.22 10.20 -20.81
CA SER A 435 -8.13 9.06 -21.00
C SER A 435 -7.96 8.33 -22.33
N TYR A 436 -7.18 8.86 -23.28
CA TYR A 436 -7.05 8.30 -24.64
C TYR A 436 -6.70 6.80 -24.69
N PRO A 437 -5.65 6.29 -24.01
CA PRO A 437 -5.35 4.86 -24.08
C PRO A 437 -6.41 3.96 -23.42
N ILE A 438 -7.28 4.49 -22.55
CA ILE A 438 -8.44 3.75 -22.04
C ILE A 438 -9.47 3.60 -23.16
N LEU A 439 -9.77 4.70 -23.86
CA LEU A 439 -10.70 4.72 -24.99
C LEU A 439 -10.23 3.82 -26.14
N GLU A 440 -8.93 3.85 -26.43
CA GLU A 440 -8.34 3.03 -27.50
C GLU A 440 -8.58 1.53 -27.27
N GLU A 441 -8.34 1.04 -26.04
CA GLU A 441 -8.54 -0.38 -25.70
C GLU A 441 -10.04 -0.75 -25.59
N MET A 442 -10.89 0.18 -25.15
CA MET A 442 -12.34 -0.04 -25.16
C MET A 442 -12.90 -0.23 -26.58
N VAL A 443 -12.49 0.62 -27.52
CA VAL A 443 -12.96 0.56 -28.92
C VAL A 443 -12.50 -0.75 -29.58
N LYS A 444 -11.29 -1.23 -29.27
CA LYS A 444 -10.80 -2.52 -29.76
C LYS A 444 -11.63 -3.70 -29.24
N LYS A 445 -11.97 -3.73 -27.95
CA LYS A 445 -12.87 -4.77 -27.40
C LYS A 445 -14.28 -4.71 -28.00
N GLY A 446 -14.78 -3.52 -28.34
CA GLY A 446 -16.07 -3.36 -29.02
C GLY A 446 -16.10 -3.86 -30.46
N LYS A 447 -14.95 -3.90 -31.14
CA LYS A 447 -14.81 -4.44 -32.52
C LYS A 447 -14.57 -5.96 -32.56
N GLY A 448 -14.30 -6.59 -31.42
CA GLY A 448 -14.02 -8.02 -31.29
C GLY A 448 -15.20 -8.86 -30.77
N LYS A 449 -16.43 -8.33 -30.83
CA LYS A 449 -17.66 -9.06 -30.50
C LYS A 449 -18.59 -9.15 -31.69
#